data_AF-A0A222EN90-F1
#
_entry.id   AF-A0A222EN90-F1
#
_cell.length_a   1.000
_cell.length_b   1.000
_cell.length_c   1.000
_cell.angle_alpha   90.00
_cell.angle_beta   90.00
_cell.angle_gamma   90.00
#
_symmetry.space_group_name_H-M   'P 1'
#
loop_
_entity.id
_entity.type
_entity.pdbx_description
1 polymer ?
#
loop_
_entity_poly.entity_id
_entity_poly.type
_entity_poly.pdbx_seq_one_letter_code
_entity_poly.pdbx_strand_id
1 'polypeptide(L)'
;MCYKIIAFDVMGSDNGLIPAIEATVQILKEINDLKVILVGDQEEIKKILQNLKYNSDRIEIVNTTQVINMNDGILEFRRKKDSSMVRAIELVNEDKADAIVTGGATAPFIAASHFILKEMKGVSRPAFMPVIPTIIKDKVTLLLDVGANIECDINDLTTFAILASAYSKVINKINEPLVGLLNVGEEKTKGQELHKETYVELEKNKKINFYGNIEARYITSGYVDIIVTDGYSGNIALKSAEGMGKNLLNEIKSALTKNIFRKLAALRLRKAFKEVSAKFDYKNHSGALLIGLNKIAFKSHGSSDKRSFYGTLKMTYNAIKNDVVNKLKEVLKNE
;
A
#
# COMPACT_ATOMS: atom_id res chain seq x y z
N MET A 1 18.18 -22.36 4.01
CA MET A 1 17.56 -21.12 4.51
C MET A 1 16.06 -21.20 4.26
N CYS A 2 15.23 -20.79 5.22
CA CYS A 2 13.79 -20.62 4.97
C CYS A 2 13.58 -19.28 4.24
N TYR A 3 13.30 -19.37 2.94
CA TYR A 3 13.07 -18.20 2.09
C TYR A 3 11.69 -17.60 2.36
N LYS A 4 11.61 -16.27 2.28
CA LYS A 4 10.35 -15.54 2.18
C LYS A 4 10.02 -15.46 0.70
N ILE A 5 8.80 -15.83 0.33
CA ILE A 5 8.39 -15.99 -1.06
C ILE A 5 7.27 -15.00 -1.37
N ILE A 6 7.50 -14.14 -2.35
CA ILE A 6 6.48 -13.20 -2.84
C ILE A 6 6.01 -13.65 -4.21
N ALA A 7 4.71 -13.89 -4.37
CA ALA A 7 4.09 -13.97 -5.69
C ALA A 7 3.88 -12.55 -6.21
N PHE A 8 4.37 -12.26 -7.42
CA PHE A 8 4.28 -10.94 -8.03
C PHE A 8 3.59 -11.06 -9.39
N ASP A 9 2.36 -10.55 -9.47
CA ASP A 9 1.68 -10.30 -10.75
C ASP A 9 2.40 -9.16 -11.48
N VAL A 10 3.18 -9.52 -12.51
CA VAL A 10 4.00 -8.58 -13.28
C VAL A 10 3.28 -8.01 -14.49
N MET A 11 2.10 -8.54 -14.84
CA MET A 11 1.32 -8.09 -15.99
C MET A 11 0.38 -6.93 -15.62
N GLY A 12 0.01 -6.82 -14.34
CA GLY A 12 -0.86 -5.75 -13.84
C GLY A 12 -0.15 -4.39 -13.70
N SER A 13 0.20 -3.73 -14.81
CA SER A 13 0.87 -2.42 -14.80
C SER A 13 0.64 -1.65 -16.10
N ASP A 14 0.33 -0.35 -16.01
CA ASP A 14 0.19 0.55 -17.17
C ASP A 14 1.52 0.75 -17.90
N ASN A 15 2.64 0.59 -17.19
CA ASN A 15 3.99 0.76 -17.72
C ASN A 15 4.60 -0.55 -18.26
N GLY A 16 3.77 -1.59 -18.44
CA GLY A 16 4.20 -2.94 -18.76
C GLY A 16 5.00 -3.61 -17.64
N LEU A 17 5.65 -4.73 -17.97
CA LEU A 17 6.32 -5.62 -17.01
C LEU A 17 7.78 -5.27 -16.69
N ILE A 18 8.44 -4.43 -17.51
CA ILE A 18 9.86 -4.06 -17.30
C ILE A 18 10.10 -3.49 -15.90
N PRO A 19 9.31 -2.51 -15.41
CA PRO A 19 9.55 -1.92 -14.09
C PRO A 19 9.46 -2.94 -12.95
N ALA A 20 8.52 -3.88 -13.04
CA ALA A 20 8.30 -4.94 -12.05
C ALA A 20 9.47 -5.93 -12.00
N ILE A 21 9.95 -6.38 -13.16
CA ILE A 21 11.09 -7.31 -13.25
C ILE A 21 12.37 -6.64 -12.79
N GLU A 22 12.64 -5.41 -13.22
CA GLU A 22 13.84 -4.69 -12.79
C GLU A 22 13.86 -4.42 -11.28
N ALA A 23 12.70 -4.11 -10.68
CA ALA A 23 12.54 -3.96 -9.24
C ALA A 23 12.84 -5.26 -8.50
N THR A 24 12.34 -6.39 -9.02
CA THR A 24 12.61 -7.73 -8.49
C THR A 24 14.09 -8.06 -8.50
N VAL A 25 14.76 -7.89 -9.64
CA VAL A 25 16.20 -8.14 -9.77
C VAL A 25 17.00 -7.24 -8.84
N GLN A 26 16.58 -5.98 -8.65
CA GLN A 26 17.23 -5.06 -7.72
C GLN A 26 17.09 -5.53 -6.27
N ILE A 27 15.88 -5.78 -5.78
CA ILE A 27 15.67 -6.11 -4.35
C ILE A 27 16.35 -7.43 -3.97
N LEU A 28 16.39 -8.41 -4.89
CA LEU A 28 17.07 -9.68 -4.65
C LEU A 28 18.58 -9.48 -4.43
N LYS A 29 19.23 -8.47 -5.02
CA LYS A 29 20.66 -8.19 -4.74
C LYS A 29 20.91 -7.76 -3.29
N GLU A 30 19.89 -7.23 -2.62
CA GLU A 30 19.99 -6.66 -1.28
C GLU A 30 19.47 -7.62 -0.20
N ILE A 31 18.48 -8.46 -0.54
CA ILE A 31 17.82 -9.37 0.42
C ILE A 31 18.14 -10.82 0.07
N ASN A 32 18.98 -11.44 0.88
CA ASN A 32 19.53 -12.78 0.61
C ASN A 32 18.51 -13.91 0.82
N ASP A 33 17.55 -13.74 1.73
CA ASP A 33 16.54 -14.75 2.08
C ASP A 33 15.16 -14.48 1.45
N LEU A 34 15.12 -13.73 0.34
CA LEU A 34 13.92 -13.49 -0.47
C LEU A 34 13.97 -14.32 -1.77
N LYS A 35 12.83 -14.91 -2.14
CA LYS A 35 12.53 -15.39 -3.50
C LYS A 35 11.29 -14.67 -4.03
N VAL A 36 11.20 -14.55 -5.34
CA VAL A 36 10.04 -13.98 -6.02
C VAL A 36 9.55 -14.95 -7.08
N ILE A 37 8.25 -15.22 -7.07
CA ILE A 37 7.56 -15.92 -8.15
C ILE A 37 6.96 -14.86 -9.07
N LEU A 38 7.51 -14.70 -10.26
CA LEU A 38 6.98 -13.80 -11.30
C LEU A 38 5.83 -14.51 -12.00
N VAL A 39 4.62 -13.95 -11.91
CA VAL A 39 3.41 -14.56 -12.46
C VAL A 39 2.94 -13.73 -13.66
N GLY A 40 2.90 -14.35 -14.84
CA GLY A 40 2.59 -13.65 -16.09
C GLY A 40 2.94 -14.47 -17.33
N ASP A 41 3.01 -13.80 -18.49
CA ASP A 41 3.47 -14.43 -19.73
C ASP A 41 4.95 -14.80 -19.61
N GLN A 42 5.24 -16.10 -19.65
CA GLN A 42 6.59 -16.60 -19.42
C GLN A 42 7.60 -16.11 -20.46
N GLU A 43 7.20 -16.00 -21.72
CA GLU A 43 8.11 -15.64 -22.80
C GLU A 43 8.47 -14.15 -22.74
N GLU A 44 7.49 -13.28 -22.44
CA GLU A 44 7.74 -11.87 -22.19
C GLU A 44 8.66 -11.65 -20.97
N ILE A 45 8.43 -12.40 -19.88
CA ILE A 45 9.26 -12.34 -18.67
C ILE A 45 10.70 -12.77 -18.98
N LYS A 46 10.87 -13.92 -19.64
CA LYS A 46 12.20 -14.44 -20.01
C LYS A 46 12.98 -13.48 -20.90
N LYS A 47 12.31 -12.86 -21.89
CA LYS A 47 12.93 -11.89 -22.80
C LYS A 47 13.54 -10.69 -22.06
N ILE A 48 12.88 -10.19 -21.01
CA ILE A 48 13.42 -9.10 -20.21
C ILE A 48 14.54 -9.59 -19.29
N LEU A 49 14.35 -10.73 -18.64
CA LEU A 49 15.36 -11.33 -17.75
C LEU A 49 16.69 -11.64 -18.47
N GLN A 50 16.67 -12.02 -19.75
CA GLN A 50 17.89 -12.27 -20.55
C GLN A 50 18.85 -11.06 -20.59
N ASN A 51 18.30 -9.84 -20.46
CA ASN A 51 19.09 -8.61 -20.49
C ASN A 51 19.57 -8.17 -19.09
N LEU A 52 19.27 -8.93 -18.04
CA LEU A 52 19.57 -8.59 -16.66
C LEU A 52 20.46 -9.66 -16.01
N LYS A 53 21.36 -9.22 -15.12
CA LYS A 53 22.11 -10.13 -14.25
C LYS A 53 21.31 -10.39 -12.97
N TYR A 54 20.88 -11.63 -12.78
CA TYR A 54 20.11 -12.08 -11.61
C TYR A 54 20.54 -13.50 -11.19
N ASN A 55 20.15 -13.90 -9.99
CA ASN A 55 20.31 -15.28 -9.51
C ASN A 55 19.04 -16.06 -9.84
N SER A 56 19.14 -17.04 -10.74
CA SER A 56 18.03 -17.88 -11.20
C SER A 56 17.37 -18.69 -10.08
N ASP A 57 18.12 -19.08 -9.04
CA ASP A 57 17.58 -19.91 -7.94
C ASP A 57 16.59 -19.15 -7.05
N ARG A 58 16.51 -17.83 -7.21
CA ARG A 58 15.65 -16.93 -6.44
C ARG A 58 14.51 -16.30 -7.23
N ILE A 59 14.40 -16.64 -8.52
CA ILE A 59 13.29 -16.23 -9.37
C ILE A 59 12.64 -17.48 -9.95
N GLU A 60 11.37 -17.68 -9.60
CA GLU A 60 10.52 -18.67 -10.26
C GLU A 60 9.59 -17.94 -11.24
N ILE A 61 9.21 -18.59 -12.33
CA ILE A 61 8.26 -18.04 -13.30
C ILE A 61 7.06 -18.98 -13.34
N VAL A 62 5.87 -18.44 -13.09
CA VAL A 62 4.60 -19.15 -13.28
C VAL A 62 3.92 -18.55 -14.50
N ASN A 63 3.82 -19.36 -15.55
CA ASN A 63 3.17 -18.95 -16.79
C ASN A 63 1.66 -18.80 -16.61
N THR A 64 1.07 -17.81 -17.26
CA THR A 64 -0.38 -17.57 -17.32
C THR A 64 -0.79 -17.14 -18.72
N THR A 65 -2.00 -17.50 -19.15
CA THR A 65 -2.50 -17.19 -20.50
C THR A 65 -3.45 -15.99 -20.56
N GLN A 66 -3.85 -15.43 -19.41
CA GLN A 66 -4.80 -14.33 -19.34
C GLN A 66 -4.24 -13.14 -18.53
N VAL A 67 -4.80 -11.96 -18.76
CA VAL A 67 -4.51 -10.74 -18.00
C VAL A 67 -5.82 -10.01 -17.70
N ILE A 68 -5.97 -9.54 -16.46
CA ILE A 68 -7.02 -8.60 -16.07
C ILE A 68 -6.48 -7.19 -16.35
N ASN A 69 -7.11 -6.49 -17.29
CA ASN A 69 -6.69 -5.15 -17.70
C ASN A 69 -7.10 -4.10 -16.66
N MET A 70 -6.50 -2.92 -16.67
CA MET A 70 -6.77 -1.89 -15.64
C MET A 70 -8.23 -1.42 -15.59
N ASN A 71 -8.92 -1.44 -16.72
CA ASN A 71 -10.31 -1.00 -16.85
C ASN A 71 -11.32 -2.16 -16.74
N ASP A 72 -10.85 -3.37 -16.47
CA ASP A 72 -11.72 -4.54 -16.35
C ASP A 72 -12.59 -4.44 -15.08
N GLY A 73 -13.84 -4.88 -15.21
CA GLY A 73 -14.82 -4.85 -14.13
C GLY A 73 -14.54 -5.86 -13.02
N ILE A 74 -15.14 -5.64 -11.85
CA ILE A 74 -14.97 -6.45 -10.63
C ILE A 74 -15.19 -7.95 -10.82
N LEU A 75 -15.96 -8.41 -11.82
CA LEU A 75 -16.25 -9.82 -12.05
C LEU A 75 -15.19 -10.56 -12.88
N GLU A 76 -14.22 -9.84 -13.47
CA GLU A 76 -13.25 -10.44 -14.38
C GLU A 76 -12.32 -11.44 -13.69
N PHE A 77 -12.10 -11.34 -12.37
CA PHE A 77 -11.35 -12.37 -11.64
C PHE A 77 -12.01 -13.75 -11.69
N ARG A 78 -13.35 -13.84 -11.80
CA ARG A 78 -14.06 -15.12 -11.93
C ARG A 78 -14.00 -15.69 -13.33
N ARG A 79 -13.96 -14.82 -14.33
CA ARG A 79 -13.95 -15.18 -15.76
C ARG A 79 -12.55 -15.55 -16.23
N LYS A 80 -11.55 -14.79 -15.78
CA LYS A 80 -10.14 -14.95 -16.13
C LYS A 80 -9.36 -15.67 -15.04
N LYS A 81 -9.73 -16.93 -14.79
CA LYS A 81 -9.12 -17.76 -13.73
C LYS A 81 -7.63 -18.01 -13.95
N ASP A 82 -7.20 -18.06 -15.21
CA ASP A 82 -5.78 -18.18 -15.55
C ASP A 82 -5.12 -16.81 -15.76
N SER A 83 -5.63 -15.76 -15.11
CA SER A 83 -4.97 -14.46 -15.13
C SER A 83 -3.80 -14.40 -14.17
N SER A 84 -2.77 -13.65 -14.54
CA SER A 84 -1.59 -13.41 -13.68
C SER A 84 -1.97 -13.02 -12.25
N MET A 85 -2.93 -12.10 -12.09
CA MET A 85 -3.44 -11.66 -10.78
C MET A 85 -4.08 -12.82 -10.00
N VAL A 86 -5.01 -13.57 -10.61
CA VAL A 86 -5.73 -14.64 -9.91
C VAL A 86 -4.78 -15.78 -9.54
N ARG A 87 -3.93 -16.21 -10.47
CA ARG A 87 -2.94 -17.26 -10.22
C ARG A 87 -1.95 -16.87 -9.13
N ALA A 88 -1.53 -15.60 -9.08
CA ALA A 88 -0.63 -15.12 -8.04
C ALA A 88 -1.30 -15.09 -6.65
N ILE A 89 -2.59 -14.77 -6.57
CA ILE A 89 -3.38 -14.87 -5.33
C ILE A 89 -3.55 -16.33 -4.91
N GLU A 90 -3.83 -17.24 -5.85
CA GLU A 90 -3.98 -18.67 -5.58
C GLU A 90 -2.69 -19.28 -5.03
N LEU A 91 -1.51 -18.91 -5.55
CA LEU A 91 -0.22 -19.34 -4.99
C LEU A 91 -0.08 -19.00 -3.49
N VAL A 92 -0.60 -17.85 -3.06
CA VAL A 92 -0.59 -17.43 -1.65
C VAL A 92 -1.62 -18.22 -0.82
N ASN A 93 -2.78 -18.51 -1.40
CA ASN A 93 -3.80 -19.32 -0.75
C ASN A 93 -3.36 -20.78 -0.57
N GLU A 94 -2.59 -21.31 -1.52
CA GLU A 94 -2.03 -22.66 -1.52
C GLU A 94 -0.73 -22.79 -0.71
N ASP A 95 -0.33 -21.76 0.04
CA ASP A 95 0.91 -21.72 0.84
C ASP A 95 2.20 -21.91 0.01
N LYS A 96 2.15 -21.67 -1.31
CA LYS A 96 3.32 -21.66 -2.20
C LYS A 96 4.06 -20.32 -2.18
N ALA A 97 3.38 -19.26 -1.76
CA ALA A 97 3.95 -17.95 -1.51
C ALA A 97 3.40 -17.36 -0.19
N ASP A 98 4.18 -16.51 0.47
CA ASP A 98 3.81 -15.88 1.74
C ASP A 98 2.95 -14.62 1.53
N ALA A 99 3.09 -13.96 0.37
CA ALA A 99 2.42 -12.71 0.05
C ALA A 99 2.23 -12.50 -1.45
N ILE A 100 1.25 -11.66 -1.80
CA ILE A 100 0.99 -11.20 -3.17
C ILE A 100 1.34 -9.72 -3.32
N VAL A 101 1.99 -9.37 -4.43
CA VAL A 101 2.15 -8.00 -4.92
C VAL A 101 1.52 -7.90 -6.31
N THR A 102 0.79 -6.81 -6.57
CA THR A 102 0.30 -6.46 -7.91
C THR A 102 0.25 -4.94 -8.09
N GLY A 103 0.43 -4.44 -9.31
CA GLY A 103 0.05 -3.07 -9.69
C GLY A 103 -1.37 -3.00 -10.29
N GLY A 104 -2.06 -4.14 -10.40
CA GLY A 104 -3.18 -4.35 -11.31
C GLY A 104 -4.48 -3.65 -10.92
N ALA A 105 -5.56 -4.01 -11.62
CA ALA A 105 -6.88 -3.40 -11.44
C ALA A 105 -7.38 -3.54 -9.99
N THR A 106 -7.77 -2.42 -9.38
CA THR A 106 -8.13 -2.35 -7.96
C THR A 106 -9.35 -3.21 -7.60
N ALA A 107 -10.47 -3.05 -8.30
CA ALA A 107 -11.71 -3.74 -7.96
C ALA A 107 -11.60 -5.27 -8.13
N PRO A 108 -11.07 -5.80 -9.26
CA PRO A 108 -10.81 -7.24 -9.38
C PRO A 108 -9.85 -7.78 -8.30
N PHE A 109 -8.83 -7.02 -7.92
CA PHE A 109 -7.88 -7.44 -6.89
C PHE A 109 -8.52 -7.56 -5.50
N ILE A 110 -9.33 -6.57 -5.09
CA ILE A 110 -10.07 -6.64 -3.82
C ILE A 110 -11.00 -7.85 -3.84
N ALA A 111 -11.78 -8.02 -4.91
CA ALA A 111 -12.74 -9.12 -5.01
C ALA A 111 -12.04 -10.49 -5.00
N ALA A 112 -10.98 -10.68 -5.79
CA ALA A 112 -10.21 -11.91 -5.79
C ALA A 112 -9.62 -12.20 -4.40
N SER A 113 -9.08 -11.18 -3.72
CA SER A 113 -8.53 -11.32 -2.37
C SER A 113 -9.59 -11.71 -1.35
N HIS A 114 -10.77 -11.06 -1.39
CA HIS A 114 -11.92 -11.40 -0.54
C HIS A 114 -12.34 -12.86 -0.72
N PHE A 115 -12.57 -13.30 -1.97
CA PHE A 115 -13.09 -14.65 -2.22
C PHE A 115 -12.06 -15.76 -2.03
N ILE A 116 -10.78 -15.50 -2.31
CA ILE A 116 -9.72 -16.51 -2.29
C ILE A 116 -8.98 -16.51 -0.95
N LEU A 117 -8.45 -15.35 -0.52
CA LEU A 117 -7.64 -15.25 0.70
C LEU A 117 -8.49 -15.16 1.97
N LYS A 118 -9.71 -14.60 1.85
CA LYS A 118 -10.68 -14.39 2.94
C LYS A 118 -10.20 -13.47 4.06
N GLU A 119 -11.16 -12.87 4.75
CA GLU A 119 -10.93 -11.99 5.89
C GLU A 119 -10.50 -12.77 7.14
N MET A 120 -9.75 -12.10 8.01
CA MET A 120 -9.53 -12.56 9.38
C MET A 120 -10.87 -12.65 10.12
N LYS A 121 -10.97 -13.58 11.08
CA LYS A 121 -12.16 -13.68 11.94
C LYS A 121 -12.41 -12.34 12.65
N GLY A 122 -13.64 -11.83 12.56
CA GLY A 122 -14.04 -10.55 13.15
C GLY A 122 -13.87 -9.34 12.22
N VAL A 123 -13.27 -9.53 11.04
CA VAL A 123 -13.17 -8.49 10.02
C VAL A 123 -14.22 -8.76 8.94
N SER A 124 -15.13 -7.79 8.73
CA SER A 124 -16.17 -7.90 7.71
C SER A 124 -15.63 -7.62 6.31
N ARG A 125 -14.77 -6.60 6.17
CA ARG A 125 -14.22 -6.13 4.90
C ARG A 125 -12.76 -5.72 5.07
N PRO A 126 -11.88 -6.01 4.09
CA PRO A 126 -10.51 -5.53 4.13
C PRO A 126 -10.44 -4.05 3.71
N ALA A 127 -9.39 -3.34 4.13
CA ALA A 127 -9.17 -1.93 3.78
C ALA A 127 -7.80 -1.71 3.15
N PHE A 128 -7.67 -0.74 2.24
CA PHE A 128 -6.34 -0.30 1.82
C PHE A 128 -5.73 0.62 2.85
N MET A 129 -4.49 0.29 3.24
CA MET A 129 -3.70 1.03 4.20
C MET A 129 -2.35 1.42 3.58
N PRO A 130 -2.28 2.51 2.80
CA PRO A 130 -1.01 3.15 2.44
C PRO A 130 -0.33 3.79 3.66
N VAL A 131 0.96 4.05 3.48
CA VAL A 131 1.79 4.79 4.44
C VAL A 131 2.03 6.20 3.90
N ILE A 132 1.59 7.22 4.64
CA ILE A 132 1.72 8.63 4.27
C ILE A 132 2.98 9.21 4.94
N PRO A 133 3.93 9.77 4.16
CA PRO A 133 5.06 10.48 4.73
C PRO A 133 4.59 11.77 5.41
N THR A 134 5.21 12.13 6.53
CA THR A 134 4.87 13.35 7.27
C THR A 134 5.94 14.42 7.14
N ILE A 135 5.62 15.66 7.52
CA ILE A 135 6.58 16.74 7.70
C ILE A 135 7.53 16.50 8.88
N ILE A 136 7.28 15.50 9.73
CA ILE A 136 8.17 15.09 10.80
C ILE A 136 9.13 14.03 10.26
N LYS A 137 10.43 14.21 10.48
CA LYS A 137 11.45 13.28 9.97
C LYS A 137 11.23 11.90 10.58
N ASP A 138 11.33 10.87 9.75
CA ASP A 138 11.20 9.44 10.12
C ASP A 138 9.84 9.05 10.75
N LYS A 139 8.85 9.96 10.73
CA LYS A 139 7.47 9.69 11.13
C LYS A 139 6.58 9.53 9.91
N VAL A 140 5.75 8.49 9.95
CA VAL A 140 4.73 8.20 8.94
C VAL A 140 3.35 8.14 9.60
N THR A 141 2.31 8.36 8.82
CA THR A 141 0.92 8.20 9.23
C THR A 141 0.27 7.12 8.37
N LEU A 142 -0.43 6.16 8.99
CA LEU A 142 -1.24 5.18 8.28
C LEU A 142 -2.57 5.82 7.90
N LEU A 143 -3.02 5.67 6.66
CA LEU A 143 -4.31 6.18 6.20
C LEU A 143 -5.16 5.01 5.72
N LEU A 144 -6.39 4.89 6.20
CA LEU A 144 -7.27 3.78 5.89
C LEU A 144 -8.74 4.18 6.09
N ASP A 145 -9.69 3.78 5.27
CA ASP A 145 -9.52 3.15 3.96
C ASP A 145 -9.22 4.20 2.88
N VAL A 146 -8.66 3.79 1.73
CA VAL A 146 -8.40 4.65 0.56
C VAL A 146 -9.00 4.09 -0.73
N GLY A 147 -10.06 3.28 -0.60
CA GLY A 147 -10.89 2.86 -1.73
C GLY A 147 -11.00 1.36 -1.91
N ALA A 148 -10.79 0.55 -0.86
CA ALA A 148 -11.23 -0.83 -0.88
C ALA A 148 -12.77 -0.90 -0.78
N ASN A 149 -13.36 -0.01 0.01
CA ASN A 149 -14.79 0.12 0.28
C ASN A 149 -15.21 1.57 0.06
N ILE A 150 -16.00 1.83 -0.98
CA ILE A 150 -16.52 3.17 -1.26
C ILE A 150 -17.37 3.68 -0.09
N GLU A 151 -18.22 2.81 0.46
CA GLU A 151 -19.04 3.08 1.64
C GLU A 151 -18.66 2.15 2.78
N CYS A 152 -18.53 2.71 3.97
CA CYS A 152 -18.21 2.01 5.22
C CYS A 152 -19.33 2.26 6.23
N ASP A 153 -19.56 1.32 7.12
CA ASP A 153 -20.35 1.51 8.33
C ASP A 153 -19.46 1.79 9.55
N ILE A 154 -20.10 2.00 10.71
CA ILE A 154 -19.42 2.32 11.97
C ILE A 154 -18.52 1.17 12.43
N ASN A 155 -18.95 -0.07 12.23
CA ASN A 155 -18.18 -1.25 12.62
C ASN A 155 -16.94 -1.39 11.74
N ASP A 156 -17.04 -1.09 10.44
CA ASP A 156 -15.87 -1.07 9.55
C ASP A 156 -14.83 -0.06 10.04
N LEU A 157 -15.22 1.20 10.25
CA LEU A 157 -14.27 2.25 10.68
C LEU A 157 -13.64 1.95 12.04
N THR A 158 -14.42 1.41 12.97
CA THR A 158 -13.92 0.97 14.28
C THR A 158 -12.94 -0.19 14.13
N THR A 159 -13.28 -1.18 13.30
CA THR A 159 -12.40 -2.33 13.00
C THR A 159 -11.11 -1.87 12.33
N PHE A 160 -11.17 -0.90 11.42
CA PHE A 160 -9.99 -0.37 10.75
C PHE A 160 -9.06 0.33 11.75
N ALA A 161 -9.61 1.10 12.69
CA ALA A 161 -8.85 1.74 13.76
C ALA A 161 -8.12 0.71 14.64
N ILE A 162 -8.79 -0.38 14.99
CA ILE A 162 -8.24 -1.51 15.74
C ILE A 162 -7.08 -2.16 14.97
N LEU A 163 -7.34 -2.56 13.72
CA LEU A 163 -6.37 -3.25 12.86
C LEU A 163 -5.12 -2.39 12.63
N ALA A 164 -5.29 -1.10 12.35
CA ALA A 164 -4.20 -0.18 12.14
C ALA A 164 -3.42 0.09 13.43
N SER A 165 -4.10 0.16 14.58
CA SER A 165 -3.45 0.29 15.89
C SER A 165 -2.56 -0.92 16.19
N ALA A 166 -3.09 -2.12 15.97
CA ALA A 166 -2.34 -3.37 16.09
C ALA A 166 -1.15 -3.40 15.14
N TYR A 167 -1.35 -3.03 13.87
CA TYR A 167 -0.29 -2.97 12.87
C TYR A 167 0.81 -1.97 13.29
N SER A 168 0.44 -0.77 13.74
CA SER A 168 1.39 0.26 14.13
C SER A 168 2.21 -0.15 15.36
N LYS A 169 1.60 -0.82 16.34
CA LYS A 169 2.33 -1.42 17.48
C LYS A 169 3.37 -2.43 17.02
N VAL A 170 3.00 -3.32 16.11
CA VAL A 170 3.88 -4.42 15.67
C VAL A 170 4.98 -3.96 14.71
N ILE A 171 4.64 -3.11 13.75
CA ILE A 171 5.51 -2.75 12.63
C ILE A 171 6.20 -1.42 12.85
N ASN A 172 5.45 -0.40 13.24
CA ASN A 172 6.00 0.93 13.50
C ASN A 172 6.59 1.05 14.91
N LYS A 173 6.38 0.04 15.77
CA LYS A 173 6.85 0.00 17.17
C LYS A 173 6.35 1.18 18.00
N ILE A 174 5.14 1.65 17.69
CA ILE A 174 4.47 2.71 18.44
C ILE A 174 3.56 2.05 19.47
N ASN A 175 3.91 2.13 20.76
CA ASN A 175 3.19 1.41 21.82
C ASN A 175 1.71 1.83 21.95
N GLU A 176 1.43 3.13 21.82
CA GLU A 176 0.08 3.71 21.95
C GLU A 176 -0.22 4.61 20.74
N PRO A 177 -0.41 4.01 19.55
CA PRO A 177 -0.55 4.78 18.32
C PRO A 177 -1.83 5.62 18.37
N LEU A 178 -1.67 6.91 18.09
CA LEU A 178 -2.73 7.89 18.18
C LEU A 178 -3.59 7.83 16.91
N VAL A 179 -4.90 7.61 17.08
CA VAL A 179 -5.88 7.44 16.00
C VAL A 179 -6.73 8.69 15.84
N GLY A 180 -6.77 9.26 14.64
CA GLY A 180 -7.71 10.32 14.26
C GLY A 180 -8.78 9.83 13.29
N LEU A 181 -10.00 10.38 13.38
CA LEU A 181 -11.07 10.17 12.42
C LEU A 181 -11.06 11.31 11.39
N LEU A 182 -10.88 11.02 10.10
CA LEU A 182 -10.90 12.04 9.06
C LEU A 182 -12.27 12.72 9.02
N ASN A 183 -12.29 14.04 9.08
CA ASN A 183 -13.55 14.78 9.14
C ASN A 183 -13.41 16.18 8.54
N VAL A 184 -14.53 16.89 8.43
CA VAL A 184 -14.64 18.25 7.89
C VAL A 184 -14.34 19.34 8.93
N GLY A 185 -14.10 18.97 10.18
CA GLY A 185 -13.76 19.86 11.30
C GLY A 185 -13.34 19.05 12.52
N GLU A 186 -12.69 19.71 13.49
CA GLU A 186 -12.13 19.07 14.68
C GLU A 186 -13.17 18.81 15.78
N GLU A 187 -14.30 19.51 15.77
CA GLU A 187 -15.32 19.39 16.80
C GLU A 187 -16.05 18.04 16.72
N LYS A 188 -16.40 17.45 17.87
CA LYS A 188 -17.04 16.12 17.96
C LYS A 188 -18.34 15.99 17.15
N THR A 189 -19.05 17.10 16.95
CA THR A 189 -20.35 17.15 16.27
C THR A 189 -20.24 17.29 14.74
N LYS A 190 -19.02 17.36 14.18
CA LYS A 190 -18.79 17.52 12.74
C LYS A 190 -18.88 16.21 11.98
N GLY A 191 -19.19 16.33 10.70
CA GLY A 191 -19.34 15.22 9.77
C GLY A 191 -20.77 14.75 9.64
N GLN A 192 -20.95 13.73 8.81
CA GLN A 192 -22.24 13.06 8.63
C GLN A 192 -22.52 12.12 9.81
N GLU A 193 -23.71 11.52 9.83
CA GLU A 193 -24.11 10.63 10.92
C GLU A 193 -23.10 9.49 11.16
N LEU A 194 -22.63 8.85 10.09
CA LEU A 194 -21.53 7.87 10.15
C LEU A 194 -20.34 8.35 10.97
N HIS A 195 -19.92 9.60 10.79
CA HIS A 195 -18.74 10.16 11.44
C HIS A 195 -19.01 10.45 12.92
N LYS A 196 -20.19 11.00 13.25
CA LYS A 196 -20.57 11.31 14.63
C LYS A 196 -20.73 10.04 15.45
N GLU A 197 -21.40 9.03 14.90
CA GLU A 197 -21.57 7.74 15.59
C GLU A 197 -20.23 7.00 15.72
N THR A 198 -19.39 7.00 14.68
CA THR A 198 -18.03 6.42 14.75
C THR A 198 -17.17 7.13 15.80
N TYR A 199 -17.26 8.46 15.89
CA TYR A 199 -16.55 9.23 16.92
C TYR A 199 -16.90 8.71 18.32
N VAL A 200 -18.20 8.53 18.59
CA VAL A 200 -18.70 8.06 19.88
C VAL A 200 -18.18 6.64 20.20
N GLU A 201 -18.17 5.74 19.21
CA GLU A 201 -17.68 4.37 19.41
C GLU A 201 -16.16 4.32 19.60
N LEU A 202 -15.38 5.11 18.85
CA LEU A 202 -13.94 5.22 19.02
C LEU A 202 -13.57 5.84 20.38
N GLU A 203 -14.31 6.85 20.84
CA GLU A 203 -14.09 7.49 22.14
C GLU A 203 -14.38 6.55 23.32
N LYS A 204 -15.41 5.69 23.21
CA LYS A 204 -15.71 4.68 24.24
C LYS A 204 -14.70 3.54 24.27
N ASN A 205 -14.03 3.26 23.15
CA ASN A 205 -13.13 2.12 23.03
C ASN A 205 -11.78 2.40 23.72
N LYS A 206 -11.65 1.93 24.95
CA LYS A 206 -10.43 2.08 25.79
C LYS A 206 -9.17 1.40 25.21
N LYS A 207 -9.30 0.55 24.19
CA LYS A 207 -8.15 -0.11 23.53
C LYS A 207 -7.53 0.78 22.45
N ILE A 208 -8.22 1.84 22.05
CA ILE A 208 -7.79 2.81 21.04
C ILE A 208 -7.37 4.10 21.73
N ASN A 209 -6.16 4.58 21.41
CA ASN A 209 -5.74 5.91 21.80
C ASN A 209 -6.34 6.93 20.81
N PHE A 210 -7.58 7.34 21.06
CA PHE A 210 -8.34 8.18 20.14
C PHE A 210 -8.05 9.67 20.35
N TYR A 211 -7.55 10.33 19.31
CA TYR A 211 -7.30 11.77 19.27
C TYR A 211 -8.59 12.59 19.12
N GLY A 212 -9.55 12.07 18.36
CA GLY A 212 -10.72 12.80 17.89
C GLY A 212 -10.70 13.00 16.37
N ASN A 213 -11.42 14.03 15.92
CA ASN A 213 -11.49 14.35 14.50
C ASN A 213 -10.19 15.01 14.01
N ILE A 214 -9.83 14.75 12.76
CA ILE A 214 -8.71 15.39 12.06
C ILE A 214 -9.14 15.86 10.67
N GLU A 215 -8.80 17.10 10.32
CA GLU A 215 -9.06 17.62 8.98
C GLU A 215 -8.02 17.17 7.96
N ALA A 216 -8.43 17.05 6.70
CA ALA A 216 -7.57 16.59 5.60
C ALA A 216 -6.30 17.45 5.39
N ARG A 217 -6.32 18.74 5.79
CA ARG A 217 -5.13 19.60 5.72
C ARG A 217 -3.98 19.13 6.62
N TYR A 218 -4.25 18.29 7.62
CA TYR A 218 -3.27 17.75 8.56
C TYR A 218 -2.82 16.32 8.20
N ILE A 219 -3.22 15.78 7.05
CA ILE A 219 -2.90 14.39 6.67
C ILE A 219 -1.40 14.08 6.60
N THR A 220 -0.58 15.09 6.31
CA THR A 220 0.90 14.99 6.29
C THR A 220 1.57 15.68 7.48
N SER A 221 0.83 16.16 8.48
CA SER A 221 1.40 16.88 9.62
C SER A 221 2.14 15.97 10.59
N GLY A 222 1.71 14.69 10.70
CA GLY A 222 2.20 13.74 11.70
C GLY A 222 1.63 13.96 13.10
N TYR A 223 0.52 14.71 13.24
CA TYR A 223 -0.18 14.87 14.52
C TYR A 223 -0.69 13.55 15.08
N VAL A 224 -1.18 12.68 14.21
CA VAL A 224 -1.65 11.33 14.56
C VAL A 224 -0.85 10.28 13.79
N ASP A 225 -0.81 9.07 14.32
CA ASP A 225 -0.09 7.95 13.71
C ASP A 225 -0.99 7.19 12.72
N ILE A 226 -2.30 7.28 12.91
CA ILE A 226 -3.33 6.60 12.13
C ILE A 226 -4.46 7.57 11.84
N ILE A 227 -4.94 7.59 10.61
CA ILE A 227 -6.15 8.30 10.18
C ILE A 227 -7.13 7.28 9.62
N VAL A 228 -8.31 7.19 10.22
CA VAL A 228 -9.41 6.33 9.77
C VAL A 228 -10.49 7.11 9.02
N THR A 229 -11.04 6.53 7.95
CA THR A 229 -12.05 7.15 7.07
C THR A 229 -12.71 6.10 6.19
N ASP A 230 -13.86 6.44 5.59
CA ASP A 230 -14.41 5.66 4.48
C ASP A 230 -13.51 5.75 3.23
N GLY A 231 -13.59 4.74 2.36
CA GLY A 231 -12.70 4.66 1.19
C GLY A 231 -12.99 5.70 0.11
N TYR A 232 -14.18 6.30 0.06
CA TYR A 232 -14.44 7.42 -0.86
C TYR A 232 -13.67 8.66 -0.42
N SER A 233 -13.87 9.10 0.82
CA SER A 233 -13.20 10.26 1.40
C SER A 233 -11.69 10.09 1.46
N GLY A 234 -11.21 8.91 1.86
CA GLY A 234 -9.79 8.62 1.96
C GLY A 234 -9.07 8.58 0.60
N ASN A 235 -9.70 8.05 -0.44
CA ASN A 235 -9.12 8.04 -1.79
C ASN A 235 -9.00 9.45 -2.36
N ILE A 236 -10.01 10.30 -2.16
CA ILE A 236 -9.95 11.71 -2.54
C ILE A 236 -8.81 12.41 -1.78
N ALA A 237 -8.76 12.26 -0.46
CA ALA A 237 -7.73 12.87 0.37
C ALA A 237 -6.30 12.45 -0.04
N LEU A 238 -6.08 11.15 -0.26
CA LEU A 238 -4.81 10.60 -0.73
C LEU A 238 -4.39 11.21 -2.07
N LYS A 239 -5.26 11.14 -3.08
CA LYS A 239 -4.95 11.63 -4.43
C LYS A 239 -4.77 13.14 -4.46
N SER A 240 -5.52 13.89 -3.66
CA SER A 240 -5.34 15.33 -3.51
C SER A 240 -3.96 15.66 -2.91
N ALA A 241 -3.54 14.94 -1.87
CA ALA A 241 -2.23 15.14 -1.24
C ALA A 241 -1.08 14.79 -2.21
N GLU A 242 -1.16 13.66 -2.90
CA GLU A 242 -0.16 13.23 -3.89
C GLU A 242 -0.08 14.19 -5.08
N GLY A 243 -1.23 14.57 -5.64
CA GLY A 243 -1.32 15.50 -6.77
C GLY A 243 -0.76 16.87 -6.43
N MET A 244 -1.12 17.43 -5.26
CA MET A 244 -0.62 18.71 -4.80
C MET A 244 0.90 18.69 -4.59
N GLY A 245 1.43 17.65 -3.92
CA GLY A 245 2.87 17.49 -3.70
C GLY A 245 3.66 17.41 -5.02
N LYS A 246 3.18 16.60 -5.96
CA LYS A 246 3.81 16.45 -7.29
C LYS A 246 3.78 17.75 -8.09
N ASN A 247 2.65 18.44 -8.12
CA ASN A 247 2.49 19.69 -8.86
C ASN A 247 3.36 20.83 -8.28
N LEU A 248 3.41 20.94 -6.95
CA LEU A 248 4.27 21.93 -6.28
C LEU A 248 5.76 21.70 -6.59
N LEU A 249 6.24 20.45 -6.50
CA LEU A 249 7.62 20.12 -6.83
C LEU A 249 7.95 20.41 -8.31
N ASN A 250 7.02 20.15 -9.22
CA ASN A 250 7.18 20.47 -10.63
C ASN A 250 7.24 21.99 -10.87
N GLU A 251 6.39 22.78 -10.22
CA GLU A 251 6.39 24.24 -10.36
C GLU A 251 7.69 24.85 -9.81
N ILE A 252 8.16 24.39 -8.64
CA ILE A 252 9.45 24.79 -8.09
C ILE A 252 10.59 24.46 -9.07
N LYS A 253 10.61 23.24 -9.61
CA LYS A 253 11.61 22.82 -10.61
C LYS A 253 11.56 23.69 -11.86
N SER A 254 10.37 23.99 -12.36
CA SER A 254 10.15 24.87 -13.52
C SER A 254 10.71 26.26 -13.24
N ALA A 255 10.35 26.88 -12.11
CA ALA A 255 10.79 28.22 -11.73
C ALA A 255 12.33 28.33 -11.62
N LEU A 256 12.98 27.30 -11.09
CA LEU A 256 14.44 27.22 -10.91
C LEU A 256 15.20 26.92 -12.20
N THR A 257 14.55 26.35 -13.21
CA THR A 257 15.19 25.99 -14.49
C THR A 257 14.94 26.98 -15.62
N LYS A 258 14.21 28.08 -15.36
CA LYS A 258 13.85 29.11 -16.36
C LYS A 258 15.03 29.78 -17.08
N ASN A 259 16.18 29.97 -16.42
CA ASN A 259 17.36 30.57 -17.07
C ASN A 259 18.68 30.06 -16.46
N ILE A 260 19.80 30.38 -17.11
CA ILE A 260 21.12 29.84 -16.75
C ILE A 260 21.56 30.26 -15.33
N PHE A 261 21.28 31.50 -14.93
CA PHE A 261 21.59 32.00 -13.58
C PHE A 261 20.81 31.26 -12.50
N ARG A 262 19.51 31.01 -12.72
CA ARG A 262 18.69 30.21 -11.79
C ARG A 262 19.13 28.76 -11.74
N LYS A 263 19.53 28.17 -12.87
CA LYS A 263 20.11 26.81 -12.91
C LYS A 263 21.40 26.72 -12.08
N LEU A 264 22.30 27.70 -12.19
CA LEU A 264 23.52 27.75 -11.38
C LEU A 264 23.21 27.90 -9.89
N ALA A 265 22.25 28.77 -9.52
CA ALA A 265 21.81 28.91 -8.13
C ALA A 265 21.18 27.61 -7.59
N ALA A 266 20.33 26.95 -8.39
CA ALA A 266 19.70 25.68 -8.04
C ALA A 266 20.74 24.55 -7.83
N LEU A 267 21.87 24.60 -8.52
CA LEU A 267 22.96 23.64 -8.33
C LEU A 267 23.50 23.65 -6.90
N ARG A 268 23.64 24.83 -6.29
CA ARG A 268 24.07 24.99 -4.89
C ARG A 268 23.05 24.40 -3.91
N LEU A 269 21.77 24.53 -4.23
CA LEU A 269 20.65 24.03 -3.42
C LEU A 269 20.26 22.57 -3.74
N ARG A 270 20.95 21.92 -4.68
CA ARG A 270 20.57 20.58 -5.18
C ARG A 270 20.45 19.54 -4.07
N LYS A 271 21.30 19.60 -3.04
CA LYS A 271 21.23 18.69 -1.89
C LYS A 271 19.94 18.88 -1.09
N ALA A 272 19.63 20.11 -0.71
CA ALA A 272 18.39 20.45 0.01
C ALA A 272 17.14 20.07 -0.80
N PHE A 273 17.12 20.35 -2.10
CA PHE A 273 16.01 19.92 -2.97
C PHE A 273 15.88 18.41 -3.05
N LYS A 274 17.00 17.68 -3.08
CA LYS A 274 16.98 16.21 -3.08
C LYS A 274 16.45 15.68 -1.75
N GLU A 275 16.78 16.30 -0.63
CA GLU A 275 16.27 15.92 0.70
C GLU A 275 14.77 16.16 0.82
N VAL A 276 14.28 17.35 0.42
CA VAL A 276 12.85 17.67 0.41
C VAL A 276 12.11 16.73 -0.54
N SER A 277 12.61 16.56 -1.76
CA SER A 277 12.00 15.66 -2.73
C SER A 277 11.96 14.23 -2.22
N ALA A 278 13.02 13.75 -1.56
CA ALA A 278 13.07 12.38 -1.02
C ALA A 278 12.06 12.14 0.11
N LYS A 279 11.76 13.18 0.90
CA LYS A 279 10.79 13.10 2.01
C LYS A 279 9.35 12.92 1.53
N PHE A 280 8.99 13.63 0.47
CA PHE A 280 7.66 13.52 -0.17
C PHE A 280 7.64 12.54 -1.34
N ASP A 281 8.74 11.80 -1.55
CA ASP A 281 8.79 10.75 -2.56
C ASP A 281 8.03 9.51 -2.07
N TYR A 282 6.72 9.52 -2.31
CA TYR A 282 5.82 8.42 -2.02
C TYR A 282 6.28 7.09 -2.66
N LYS A 283 7.20 7.11 -3.64
CA LYS A 283 7.72 5.89 -4.29
C LYS A 283 8.47 4.95 -3.35
N ASN A 284 8.92 5.43 -2.20
CA ASN A 284 9.50 4.55 -1.16
C ASN A 284 8.41 3.84 -0.32
N HIS A 285 7.15 4.30 -0.39
CA HIS A 285 5.98 3.82 0.35
C HIS A 285 4.76 3.62 -0.58
N SER A 286 4.99 3.26 -1.85
CA SER A 286 3.97 3.30 -2.90
C SER A 286 2.95 2.16 -2.89
N GLY A 287 3.16 1.17 -2.02
CA GLY A 287 2.26 0.04 -1.86
C GLY A 287 1.28 0.26 -0.72
N ALA A 288 0.02 -0.07 -0.93
CA ALA A 288 -0.98 -0.18 0.12
C ALA A 288 -1.15 -1.64 0.53
N LEU A 289 -1.07 -1.93 1.83
CA LEU A 289 -1.48 -3.22 2.37
C LEU A 289 -3.01 -3.29 2.32
N LEU A 290 -3.57 -4.36 1.78
CA LEU A 290 -4.98 -4.69 1.93
C LEU A 290 -5.16 -5.40 3.29
N ILE A 291 -5.29 -4.60 4.35
CA ILE A 291 -5.33 -5.07 5.74
C ILE A 291 -6.67 -5.75 6.03
N GLY A 292 -6.65 -6.76 6.90
CA GLY A 292 -7.85 -7.50 7.31
C GLY A 292 -8.01 -8.88 6.66
N LEU A 293 -7.10 -9.27 5.75
CA LEU A 293 -7.08 -10.59 5.11
C LEU A 293 -6.28 -11.63 5.90
N ASN A 294 -6.56 -12.92 5.72
CA ASN A 294 -5.78 -14.01 6.32
C ASN A 294 -4.36 -14.17 5.77
N LYS A 295 -4.00 -13.40 4.75
CA LYS A 295 -2.73 -13.45 4.01
C LYS A 295 -2.27 -12.04 3.69
N ILE A 296 -0.99 -11.88 3.36
CA ILE A 296 -0.40 -10.57 3.04
C ILE A 296 -0.67 -10.23 1.57
N ALA A 297 -1.34 -9.12 1.33
CA ALA A 297 -1.68 -8.67 -0.01
C ALA A 297 -1.37 -7.18 -0.19
N PHE A 298 -0.42 -6.86 -1.07
CA PHE A 298 -0.02 -5.49 -1.37
C PHE A 298 -0.42 -5.09 -2.78
N LYS A 299 -0.93 -3.87 -2.89
CA LYS A 299 -1.23 -3.24 -4.17
C LYS A 299 -0.39 -1.99 -4.36
N SER A 300 0.29 -1.90 -5.51
CA SER A 300 0.92 -0.67 -6.00
C SER A 300 -0.04 0.08 -6.94
N HIS A 301 0.27 1.34 -7.26
CA HIS A 301 -0.49 2.09 -8.28
C HIS A 301 -0.29 1.48 -9.69
N GLY A 302 -1.28 1.58 -10.58
CA GLY A 302 -1.18 1.02 -11.95
C GLY A 302 -0.02 1.60 -12.76
N SER A 303 0.26 2.88 -12.55
CA SER A 303 1.37 3.62 -13.14
C SER A 303 2.70 3.51 -12.36
N SER A 304 2.87 2.48 -11.55
CA SER A 304 4.09 2.27 -10.76
C SER A 304 5.32 2.10 -11.66
N ASP A 305 6.42 2.74 -11.26
CA ASP A 305 7.72 2.52 -11.88
C ASP A 305 8.55 1.53 -11.06
N LYS A 306 9.81 1.31 -11.49
CA LYS A 306 10.75 0.40 -10.83
C LYS A 306 10.92 0.74 -9.35
N ARG A 307 10.99 2.03 -9.01
CA ARG A 307 11.23 2.47 -7.64
C ARG A 307 10.01 2.20 -6.78
N SER A 308 8.81 2.46 -7.31
CA SER A 308 7.57 2.12 -6.64
C SER A 308 7.46 0.62 -6.36
N PHE A 309 7.68 -0.23 -7.38
CA PHE A 309 7.63 -1.68 -7.17
C PHE A 309 8.72 -2.18 -6.21
N TYR A 310 9.93 -1.62 -6.26
CA TYR A 310 10.98 -1.92 -5.28
C TYR A 310 10.53 -1.58 -3.84
N GLY A 311 9.93 -0.40 -3.64
CA GLY A 311 9.36 0.01 -2.36
C GLY A 311 8.29 -0.96 -1.86
N THR A 312 7.33 -1.30 -2.73
CA THR A 312 6.24 -2.24 -2.42
C THR A 312 6.76 -3.65 -2.09
N LEU A 313 7.72 -4.18 -2.86
CA LEU A 313 8.36 -5.48 -2.56
C LEU A 313 9.08 -5.46 -1.20
N LYS A 314 9.75 -4.34 -0.86
CA LYS A 314 10.42 -4.17 0.42
C LYS A 314 9.44 -4.10 1.59
N MET A 315 8.34 -3.38 1.44
CA MET A 315 7.24 -3.35 2.42
C MET A 315 6.65 -4.74 2.62
N THR A 316 6.44 -5.48 1.53
CA THR A 316 5.90 -6.84 1.54
C THR A 316 6.84 -7.81 2.26
N TYR A 317 8.14 -7.79 1.94
CA TYR A 317 9.15 -8.57 2.65
C TYR A 317 9.17 -8.27 4.15
N ASN A 318 9.11 -6.98 4.52
CA ASN A 318 9.07 -6.58 5.92
C ASN A 318 7.79 -7.08 6.62
N ALA A 319 6.64 -7.09 5.94
CA ALA A 319 5.41 -7.63 6.50
C ALA A 319 5.50 -9.15 6.76
N ILE A 320 6.10 -9.90 5.83
CA ILE A 320 6.35 -11.34 6.00
C ILE A 320 7.32 -11.57 7.17
N LYS A 321 8.47 -10.87 7.16
CA LYS A 321 9.52 -11.02 8.17
C LYS A 321 9.03 -10.73 9.59
N ASN A 322 8.11 -9.78 9.74
CA ASN A 322 7.57 -9.41 11.05
C ASN A 322 6.34 -10.21 11.46
N ASP A 323 5.91 -11.19 10.65
CA ASP A 323 4.74 -12.03 10.90
C ASP A 323 3.47 -11.23 11.20
N VAL A 324 3.20 -10.23 10.33
CA VAL A 324 2.11 -9.26 10.54
C VAL A 324 0.76 -9.94 10.72
N VAL A 325 0.43 -10.91 9.86
CA VAL A 325 -0.89 -11.55 9.86
C VAL A 325 -1.16 -12.28 11.17
N ASN A 326 -0.23 -13.08 11.67
CA ASN A 326 -0.45 -13.83 12.90
C ASN A 326 -0.56 -12.90 14.12
N LYS A 327 0.30 -11.88 14.19
CA LYS A 327 0.24 -10.90 15.27
C LYS A 327 -1.05 -10.09 15.26
N LEU A 328 -1.55 -9.71 14.08
CA LEU A 328 -2.86 -9.07 13.95
C LEU A 328 -3.99 -9.99 14.43
N LYS A 329 -3.96 -11.27 14.03
CA LYS A 329 -4.94 -12.27 14.50
C LYS A 329 -4.92 -12.46 16.00
N GLU A 330 -3.75 -12.41 16.64
CA GLU A 330 -3.63 -12.49 18.10
C GLU A 330 -4.26 -11.28 18.80
N VAL A 331 -4.04 -10.07 18.28
CA VAL A 331 -4.67 -8.86 18.83
C VAL A 331 -6.18 -8.94 18.70
N LEU A 332 -6.71 -9.31 17.53
CA LEU A 332 -8.16 -9.45 17.31
C LEU A 332 -8.84 -10.52 18.17
N LYS A 333 -8.12 -11.58 18.58
CA LYS A 333 -8.68 -12.59 19.51
C LYS A 333 -8.85 -12.06 20.93
N ASN A 334 -8.06 -11.06 21.30
CA ASN A 334 -8.08 -10.43 22.62
C ASN A 334 -8.94 -9.16 22.64
N GLU A 335 -9.62 -8.87 21.53
CA GLU A 335 -10.53 -7.73 21.36
C GLU A 335 -11.94 -8.06 21.80
#